data_AF-A0A9X4QS15-F1
#
_entry.id   AF-A0A9X4QS15-F1
#
_cell.length_a   1.000
_cell.length_b   1.000
_cell.length_c   1.000
_cell.angle_alpha   90.00
_cell.angle_beta   90.00
_cell.angle_gamma   90.00
#
_symmetry.space_group_name_H-M   'P 1'
#
loop_
_entity.id
_entity.type
_entity.pdbx_description
1 polymer ?
#
loop_
_entity_poly.entity_id
_entity_poly.type
_entity_poly.pdbx_seq_one_letter_code
_entity_poly.pdbx_strand_id
1 'polypeptide(L)'
;MHRPLVKLGFAFRRLEDGAFNFTIQHRKKDEFGYLYAAFNDMVGRLGNLIQDVYKAKIRFQQSELKRLQSQINPHFLFNNHFILSRLIKSQNYETAERFSRYIGEYLQFITRDAAEEMTLEREVAHALVYIELQTFSFASRVAVDIGPLPESARQLLVPRLILQPIIENAYKYTFERKIAGGRLSMRFEASAEEEGLVRILIEDSGDTLDDAAIEELNRRLAISPDDAAESTGLVNIHQRIRIRLGAPSGLRFGRSSLGGLLVELTLKPTKGEEPS
;
A
#
# COMPACT_ATOMS: atom_id res chain seq x y z
N MET A 1 -59.07 -23.67 -12.82
CA MET A 1 -57.91 -24.03 -11.96
C MET A 1 -56.63 -23.22 -12.23
N HIS A 2 -56.56 -22.30 -13.21
CA HIS A 2 -55.26 -21.66 -13.60
C HIS A 2 -54.89 -20.31 -12.92
N ARG A 3 -55.78 -19.69 -12.13
CA ARG A 3 -55.53 -18.35 -11.54
C ARG A 3 -54.25 -18.25 -10.67
N PRO A 4 -53.89 -19.25 -9.83
CA PRO A 4 -52.68 -19.18 -9.01
C PRO A 4 -51.37 -19.22 -9.82
N LEU A 5 -51.30 -20.05 -10.87
CA LEU A 5 -50.13 -20.14 -11.75
C LEU A 5 -49.92 -18.86 -12.56
N VAL A 6 -51.02 -18.27 -13.05
CA VAL A 6 -50.97 -16.99 -13.78
C VAL A 6 -50.41 -15.86 -12.90
N LYS A 7 -50.80 -15.80 -11.62
CA LYS A 7 -50.23 -14.82 -10.66
C LYS A 7 -48.74 -15.00 -10.46
N LEU A 8 -48.26 -16.24 -10.36
CA LEU A 8 -46.83 -16.52 -10.24
C LEU A 8 -46.06 -16.11 -11.50
N GLY A 9 -46.62 -16.38 -12.69
CA GLY A 9 -46.04 -15.94 -13.95
C GLY A 9 -45.92 -14.41 -14.06
N PHE A 10 -46.93 -13.66 -13.60
CA PHE A 10 -46.83 -12.20 -13.52
C PHE A 10 -45.79 -11.72 -12.50
N ALA A 11 -45.65 -12.41 -11.37
CA ALA A 11 -44.62 -12.11 -10.39
C ALA A 11 -43.21 -12.33 -10.94
N PHE A 12 -42.98 -13.41 -11.70
CA PHE A 12 -41.70 -13.63 -12.37
C PHE A 12 -41.36 -12.54 -13.38
N ARG A 13 -42.31 -12.12 -14.23
CA ARG A 13 -42.05 -10.99 -15.16
C ARG A 13 -41.69 -9.70 -14.43
N ARG A 14 -42.38 -9.38 -13.33
CA ARG A 14 -42.04 -8.20 -12.52
C ARG A 14 -40.64 -8.29 -11.92
N LEU A 15 -40.20 -9.48 -11.53
CA LEU A 15 -38.85 -9.72 -11.04
C LEU A 15 -37.81 -9.55 -12.16
N GLU A 16 -38.09 -10.06 -13.36
CA GLU A 16 -37.25 -9.88 -14.56
C GLU A 16 -37.11 -8.40 -14.97
N ASP A 17 -38.17 -7.62 -14.77
CA ASP A 17 -38.18 -6.15 -14.98
C ASP A 17 -37.45 -5.38 -13.84
N GLY A 18 -36.84 -6.07 -12.88
CA GLY A 18 -36.06 -5.47 -11.79
C GLY A 18 -36.91 -4.95 -10.62
N ALA A 19 -38.18 -5.31 -10.51
CA ALA A 19 -39.01 -4.95 -9.36
C ALA A 19 -38.80 -5.97 -8.23
N PHE A 20 -38.14 -5.57 -7.14
CA PHE A 20 -37.94 -6.43 -5.96
C PHE A 20 -38.89 -6.11 -4.80
N ASN A 21 -39.62 -5.01 -4.88
CA ASN A 21 -40.48 -4.53 -3.80
C ASN A 21 -41.95 -4.88 -4.05
N PHE A 22 -42.26 -6.17 -4.09
CA PHE A 22 -43.63 -6.65 -4.20
C PHE A 22 -43.78 -7.99 -3.47
N THR A 23 -45.00 -8.31 -3.05
CA THR A 23 -45.33 -9.59 -2.42
C THR A 23 -46.55 -10.20 -3.06
N ILE A 24 -46.52 -11.52 -3.28
CA ILE A 24 -47.69 -12.26 -3.69
C ILE A 24 -48.51 -12.57 -2.45
N GLN A 25 -49.73 -12.02 -2.37
CA GLN A 25 -50.67 -12.33 -1.30
C GLN A 25 -51.62 -13.46 -1.69
N HIS A 26 -51.85 -14.39 -0.77
CA HIS A 26 -52.81 -15.47 -0.94
C HIS A 26 -53.56 -15.77 0.33
N ARG A 27 -54.89 -15.71 0.25
CA ARG A 27 -55.79 -15.80 1.41
C ARG A 27 -56.16 -17.24 1.77
N LYS A 28 -55.91 -18.22 0.90
CA LYS A 28 -56.22 -19.63 1.14
C LYS A 28 -55.00 -20.36 1.68
N LYS A 29 -55.20 -21.25 2.66
CA LYS A 29 -54.19 -22.18 3.14
C LYS A 29 -54.20 -23.42 2.25
N ASP A 30 -53.54 -23.32 1.11
CA ASP A 30 -53.31 -24.41 0.16
C ASP A 30 -51.81 -24.45 -0.23
N GLU A 31 -51.43 -25.41 -1.09
CA GLU A 31 -50.04 -25.63 -1.53
C GLU A 31 -49.44 -24.38 -2.21
N PHE A 32 -50.28 -23.52 -2.80
CA PHE A 32 -49.84 -22.26 -3.40
C PHE A 32 -49.48 -21.20 -2.34
N GLY A 33 -50.07 -21.26 -1.14
CA GLY A 33 -49.68 -20.41 -0.03
C GLY A 33 -48.21 -20.62 0.38
N TYR A 34 -47.76 -21.88 0.41
CA TYR A 34 -46.36 -22.22 0.67
C TYR A 34 -45.45 -21.74 -0.47
N LEU A 35 -45.80 -22.02 -1.72
CA LEU A 35 -45.03 -21.59 -2.90
C LEU A 35 -44.85 -20.06 -2.96
N TYR A 36 -45.89 -19.29 -2.65
CA TYR A 36 -45.81 -17.84 -2.63
C TYR A 36 -44.99 -17.31 -1.46
N ALA A 37 -45.07 -17.92 -0.28
CA ALA A 37 -44.21 -17.57 0.84
C ALA A 37 -42.73 -17.81 0.49
N ALA A 38 -42.40 -19.00 -0.04
CA ALA A 38 -41.04 -19.33 -0.48
C ALA A 38 -40.54 -18.39 -1.60
N PHE A 39 -41.40 -18.04 -2.56
CA PHE A 39 -41.07 -17.07 -3.61
C PHE A 39 -40.81 -15.67 -3.02
N ASN A 40 -41.69 -15.18 -2.14
CA ASN A 40 -41.52 -13.86 -1.51
C ASN A 40 -40.22 -13.80 -0.70
N ASP A 41 -39.88 -14.85 0.05
CA ASP A 41 -38.62 -14.97 0.79
C ASP A 41 -37.40 -14.95 -0.15
N MET A 42 -37.47 -15.68 -1.26
CA MET A 42 -36.41 -15.68 -2.28
C MET A 42 -36.21 -14.29 -2.90
N VAL A 43 -37.30 -13.59 -3.27
CA VAL A 43 -37.24 -12.23 -3.81
C VAL A 43 -36.66 -11.25 -2.79
N GLY A 44 -37.04 -11.38 -1.51
CA GLY A 44 -36.46 -10.57 -0.42
C GLY A 44 -34.96 -10.81 -0.25
N ARG A 45 -34.51 -12.07 -0.24
CA ARG A 45 -33.10 -12.43 -0.18
C ARG A 45 -32.31 -11.91 -1.39
N LEU A 46 -32.88 -12.01 -2.58
CA LEU A 46 -32.27 -11.50 -3.81
C LEU A 46 -32.14 -9.97 -3.78
N GLY A 47 -33.18 -9.26 -3.31
CA GLY A 47 -33.14 -7.81 -3.12
C GLY A 47 -32.04 -7.38 -2.15
N ASN A 48 -31.89 -8.10 -1.04
CA ASN A 48 -30.80 -7.85 -0.07
C ASN A 48 -29.42 -8.11 -0.68
N LEU A 49 -29.23 -9.23 -1.41
CA LEU A 49 -27.98 -9.54 -2.09
C LEU A 49 -27.60 -8.47 -3.12
N ILE A 50 -28.56 -7.99 -3.92
CA ILE A 50 -28.32 -6.91 -4.89
C ILE A 50 -27.88 -5.63 -4.17
N GLN A 51 -28.55 -5.28 -3.07
CA GLN A 51 -28.17 -4.12 -2.25
C GLN A 51 -26.76 -4.27 -1.68
N ASP A 52 -26.39 -5.43 -1.17
CA ASP A 52 -25.07 -5.69 -0.60
C ASP A 52 -23.96 -5.64 -1.65
N VAL A 53 -24.18 -6.24 -2.82
CA VAL A 53 -23.27 -6.16 -3.96
C VAL A 53 -23.10 -4.71 -4.43
N TYR A 54 -24.18 -3.95 -4.52
CA TYR A 54 -24.14 -2.54 -4.92
C TYR A 54 -23.38 -1.67 -3.91
N LYS A 55 -23.65 -1.85 -2.61
CA LYS A 55 -22.91 -1.18 -1.52
C LYS A 55 -21.43 -1.56 -1.52
N ALA A 56 -21.11 -2.83 -1.76
CA ALA A 56 -19.72 -3.27 -1.89
C ALA A 56 -19.04 -2.61 -3.09
N LYS A 57 -19.72 -2.50 -4.23
CA LYS A 57 -19.18 -1.83 -5.43
C LYS A 57 -18.91 -0.35 -5.20
N ILE A 58 -19.83 0.38 -4.56
CA ILE A 58 -19.61 1.80 -4.21
C ILE A 58 -18.42 1.95 -3.27
N ARG A 59 -18.34 1.14 -2.20
CA ARG A 59 -17.21 1.17 -1.27
C ARG A 59 -15.88 0.89 -1.96
N PHE A 60 -15.85 -0.09 -2.86
CA PHE A 60 -14.68 -0.39 -3.69
C PHE A 60 -14.28 0.81 -4.56
N GLN A 61 -15.23 1.42 -5.27
CA GLN A 61 -14.96 2.60 -6.12
C GLN A 61 -14.45 3.80 -5.31
N GLN A 62 -15.04 4.06 -4.14
CA GLN A 62 -14.58 5.13 -3.24
C GLN A 62 -13.19 4.86 -2.70
N SER A 63 -12.89 3.60 -2.31
CA SER A 63 -11.57 3.18 -1.88
C SER A 63 -10.54 3.35 -3.00
N GLU A 64 -10.89 2.97 -4.22
CA GLU A 64 -10.01 3.08 -5.38
C GLU A 64 -9.73 4.53 -5.75
N LEU A 65 -10.75 5.40 -5.74
CA LEU A 65 -10.59 6.83 -5.92
C LEU A 65 -9.70 7.44 -4.83
N LYS A 66 -9.92 7.07 -3.56
CA LYS A 66 -9.09 7.52 -2.44
C LYS A 66 -7.64 7.04 -2.59
N ARG A 67 -7.44 5.80 -3.03
CA ARG A 67 -6.12 5.24 -3.33
C ARG A 67 -5.40 6.07 -4.39
N LEU A 68 -6.07 6.36 -5.52
CA LEU A 68 -5.54 7.20 -6.59
C LEU A 68 -5.22 8.62 -6.12
N GLN A 69 -6.10 9.26 -5.33
CA GLN A 69 -5.86 10.58 -4.76
C GLN A 69 -4.69 10.60 -3.77
N SER A 70 -4.47 9.51 -3.03
CA SER A 70 -3.41 9.41 -2.02
C SER A 70 -2.00 9.21 -2.61
N GLN A 71 -1.87 8.93 -3.90
CA GLN A 71 -0.57 8.73 -4.56
C GLN A 71 0.32 9.99 -4.53
N ILE A 72 -0.27 11.15 -4.26
CA ILE A 72 0.45 12.41 -4.08
C ILE A 72 0.13 12.93 -2.69
N ASN A 73 1.14 13.04 -1.82
CA ASN A 73 1.00 13.73 -0.54
C ASN A 73 1.04 15.25 -0.78
N PRO A 74 -0.08 15.99 -0.66
CA PRO A 74 -0.11 17.42 -0.99
C PRO A 74 0.79 18.23 -0.06
N HIS A 75 0.89 17.81 1.21
CA HIS A 75 1.76 18.46 2.20
C HIS A 75 3.23 18.33 1.82
N PHE A 76 3.64 17.18 1.28
CA PHE A 76 5.00 17.00 0.76
C PHE A 76 5.30 18.00 -0.36
N LEU A 77 4.37 18.19 -1.30
CA LEU A 77 4.56 19.16 -2.39
C LEU A 77 4.65 20.60 -1.89
N PHE A 78 3.78 21.00 -0.96
CA PHE A 78 3.84 22.34 -0.36
C PHE A 78 5.17 22.58 0.38
N ASN A 79 5.63 21.61 1.17
CA ASN A 79 6.91 21.72 1.88
C ASN A 79 8.08 21.90 0.92
N ASN A 80 8.15 21.08 -0.13
CA ASN A 80 9.19 21.21 -1.14
C ASN A 80 9.11 22.58 -1.85
N HIS A 81 7.91 23.07 -2.17
CA HIS A 81 7.76 24.41 -2.74
C HIS A 81 8.31 25.52 -1.83
N PHE A 82 8.01 25.47 -0.52
CA PHE A 82 8.55 26.44 0.44
C PHE A 82 10.07 26.39 0.58
N ILE A 83 10.65 25.20 0.55
CA ILE A 83 12.12 25.03 0.58
C ILE A 83 12.75 25.65 -0.67
N LEU A 84 12.21 25.35 -1.86
CA LEU A 84 12.68 25.93 -3.11
C LEU A 84 12.60 27.46 -3.09
N SER A 85 11.47 28.01 -2.63
CA SER A 85 11.29 29.46 -2.47
C SER A 85 12.33 30.08 -1.53
N ARG A 86 12.65 29.40 -0.41
CA ARG A 86 13.69 29.85 0.52
C ARG A 86 15.08 29.81 -0.12
N LEU A 87 15.44 28.74 -0.83
CA LEU A 87 16.72 28.63 -1.53
C LEU A 87 16.91 29.77 -2.53
N ILE A 88 15.88 30.09 -3.30
CA ILE A 88 15.87 31.21 -4.24
C ILE A 88 16.02 32.55 -3.50
N LYS A 89 15.26 32.77 -2.43
CA LYS A 89 15.34 34.00 -1.62
C LYS A 89 16.74 34.20 -0.99
N SER A 90 17.39 33.10 -0.62
CA SER A 90 18.76 33.06 -0.12
C SER A 90 19.83 33.11 -1.23
N GLN A 91 19.44 33.28 -2.50
CA GLN A 91 20.31 33.34 -3.67
C GLN A 91 21.18 32.09 -3.88
N ASN A 92 20.78 30.96 -3.32
CA ASN A 92 21.47 29.68 -3.52
C ASN A 92 20.91 28.96 -4.76
N TYR A 93 21.16 29.55 -5.93
CA TYR A 93 20.51 29.16 -7.18
C TYR A 93 20.92 27.76 -7.68
N GLU A 94 22.18 27.38 -7.50
CA GLU A 94 22.66 26.04 -7.88
C GLU A 94 21.93 24.94 -7.07
N THR A 95 21.77 25.16 -5.77
CA THR A 95 21.04 24.22 -4.91
C THR A 95 19.55 24.22 -5.24
N ALA A 96 18.96 25.39 -5.53
CA ALA A 96 17.56 25.50 -5.96
C ALA A 96 17.31 24.75 -7.28
N GLU A 97 18.21 24.85 -8.26
CA GLU A 97 18.14 24.13 -9.52
C GLU A 97 18.20 22.62 -9.31
N ARG A 98 19.19 22.14 -8.54
CA ARG A 98 19.31 20.72 -8.20
C ARG A 98 18.07 20.20 -7.47
N PHE A 99 17.56 20.97 -6.52
CA PHE A 99 16.35 20.61 -5.77
C PHE A 99 15.09 20.58 -6.65
N SER A 100 14.93 21.54 -7.56
CA SER A 100 13.85 21.56 -8.55
C SER A 100 13.87 20.30 -9.44
N ARG A 101 15.07 19.86 -9.85
CA ARG A 101 15.23 18.62 -10.61
C ARG A 101 14.80 17.38 -9.81
N TYR A 102 15.17 17.27 -8.54
CA TYR A 102 14.68 16.17 -7.68
C TYR A 102 13.16 16.18 -7.53
N ILE A 103 12.52 17.35 -7.42
CA ILE A 103 11.06 17.45 -7.41
C ILE A 103 10.48 16.93 -8.74
N GLY A 104 11.07 17.31 -9.87
CA GLY A 104 10.67 16.85 -11.20
C GLY A 104 10.79 15.34 -11.36
N GLU A 105 11.93 14.76 -10.97
CA GLU A 105 12.18 13.31 -10.98
C GLU A 105 11.17 12.55 -10.10
N TYR A 106 10.93 13.04 -8.88
CA TYR A 106 9.93 12.48 -7.97
C TYR A 106 8.52 12.53 -8.56
N LEU A 107 8.10 13.68 -9.09
CA LEU A 107 6.78 13.86 -9.71
C LEU A 107 6.61 12.97 -10.94
N GLN A 108 7.64 12.87 -11.77
CA GLN A 108 7.62 12.02 -12.95
C GLN A 108 7.44 10.56 -12.56
N PHE A 109 8.17 10.08 -11.54
CA PHE A 109 8.01 8.73 -11.03
C PHE A 109 6.58 8.49 -10.53
N ILE A 110 6.05 9.32 -9.63
CA ILE A 110 4.71 9.12 -9.04
C ILE A 110 3.57 9.20 -10.08
N THR A 111 3.74 9.96 -11.17
CA THR A 111 2.67 10.21 -12.15
C THR A 111 2.74 9.38 -13.44
N ARG A 112 3.92 8.97 -13.91
CA ARG A 112 4.06 8.29 -15.23
C ARG A 112 4.10 6.77 -15.15
N ASP A 113 4.53 6.19 -14.05
CA ASP A 113 4.61 4.73 -13.92
C ASP A 113 3.28 4.14 -13.43
N ALA A 114 2.48 3.68 -14.38
CA ALA A 114 1.28 2.87 -14.12
C ALA A 114 1.60 1.38 -13.87
N ALA A 115 2.85 0.96 -14.10
CA ALA A 115 3.27 -0.41 -13.84
C ALA A 115 3.22 -0.71 -12.34
N GLU A 116 2.67 -1.87 -11.99
CA GLU A 116 2.61 -2.34 -10.59
C GLU A 116 4.00 -2.75 -10.06
N GLU A 117 4.95 -2.94 -10.98
CA GLU A 117 6.28 -3.51 -10.74
C GLU A 117 7.37 -2.72 -11.46
N MET A 118 8.58 -2.81 -10.91
CA MET A 118 9.79 -2.25 -11.52
C MET A 118 11.04 -2.97 -11.05
N THR A 119 12.15 -2.69 -11.74
CA THR A 119 13.46 -3.17 -11.30
C THR A 119 13.83 -2.55 -9.96
N LEU A 120 14.54 -3.32 -9.13
CA LEU A 120 15.02 -2.84 -7.83
C LEU A 120 15.92 -1.62 -7.99
N GLU A 121 16.68 -1.52 -9.09
CA GLU A 121 17.45 -0.32 -9.42
C GLU A 121 16.58 0.93 -9.51
N ARG A 122 15.42 0.86 -10.19
CA ARG A 122 14.49 1.99 -10.31
C ARG A 122 13.85 2.34 -8.96
N GLU A 123 13.50 1.33 -8.17
CA GLU A 123 12.93 1.52 -6.83
C GLU A 123 13.95 2.20 -5.88
N VAL A 124 15.22 1.77 -5.92
CA VAL A 124 16.32 2.40 -5.16
C VAL A 124 16.59 3.82 -5.65
N ALA A 125 16.66 4.05 -6.96
CA ALA A 125 16.87 5.39 -7.51
C ALA A 125 15.78 6.38 -7.06
N HIS A 126 14.52 5.94 -7.06
CA HIS A 126 13.41 6.75 -6.54
C HIS A 126 13.51 6.99 -5.04
N ALA A 127 13.87 5.97 -4.26
CA ALA A 127 14.12 6.12 -2.83
C ALA A 127 15.24 7.15 -2.54
N LEU A 128 16.31 7.17 -3.34
CA LEU A 128 17.38 8.16 -3.24
C LEU A 128 16.89 9.58 -3.50
N VAL A 129 16.12 9.80 -4.58
CA VAL A 129 15.50 11.11 -4.86
C VAL A 129 14.62 11.56 -3.70
N TYR A 130 13.83 10.65 -3.13
CA TYR A 130 13.01 10.94 -1.96
C TYR A 130 13.85 11.34 -0.73
N ILE A 131 14.94 10.62 -0.46
CA ILE A 131 15.87 10.92 0.64
C ILE A 131 16.53 12.29 0.45
N GLU A 132 16.93 12.65 -0.76
CA GLU A 132 17.48 13.98 -1.06
C GLU A 132 16.46 15.07 -0.72
N LEU A 133 15.22 14.93 -1.19
CA LEU A 133 14.14 15.88 -0.88
C LEU A 133 13.89 16.03 0.63
N GLN A 134 13.95 14.93 1.38
CA GLN A 134 13.82 14.95 2.83
C GLN A 134 15.04 15.56 3.52
N THR A 135 16.25 15.30 3.05
CA THR A 135 17.49 15.89 3.59
C THR A 135 17.44 17.42 3.56
N PHE A 136 16.91 18.00 2.47
CA PHE A 136 16.64 19.45 2.40
C PHE A 136 15.57 19.91 3.40
N SER A 137 14.49 19.15 3.53
CA SER A 137 13.39 19.46 4.46
C SER A 137 13.83 19.47 5.93
N PHE A 138 14.77 18.60 6.27
CA PHE A 138 15.35 18.47 7.61
C PHE A 138 16.65 19.26 7.79
N ALA A 139 17.02 20.13 6.84
CA ALA A 139 18.20 21.00 6.90
C ALA A 139 19.48 20.26 7.33
N SER A 140 19.71 19.07 6.76
CA SER A 140 20.89 18.24 7.03
C SER A 140 21.07 17.78 8.49
N ARG A 141 20.00 17.78 9.31
CA ARG A 141 20.02 17.22 10.68
C ARG A 141 20.13 15.70 10.72
N VAL A 142 19.89 15.05 9.58
CA VAL A 142 19.94 13.60 9.40
C VAL A 142 21.13 13.30 8.51
N ALA A 143 22.08 12.53 9.03
CA ALA A 143 23.14 11.94 8.23
C ALA A 143 22.60 10.68 7.55
N VAL A 144 22.81 10.57 6.25
CA VAL A 144 22.34 9.43 5.45
C VAL A 144 23.57 8.67 4.94
N ASP A 145 23.58 7.36 5.16
CA ASP A 145 24.60 6.44 4.65
C ASP A 145 23.94 5.34 3.81
N ILE A 146 24.30 5.23 2.54
CA ILE A 146 23.67 4.28 1.61
C ILE A 146 24.75 3.47 0.92
N GLY A 147 24.70 2.15 1.14
CA GLY A 147 25.58 1.20 0.49
C GLY A 147 25.25 1.03 -0.99
N PRO A 148 26.21 0.56 -1.81
CA PRO A 148 25.97 0.31 -3.22
C PRO A 148 25.00 -0.86 -3.42
N LEU A 149 24.03 -0.71 -4.32
CA LEU A 149 23.17 -1.80 -4.77
C LEU A 149 23.99 -2.83 -5.56
N PRO A 150 24.02 -4.13 -5.17
CA PRO A 150 24.74 -5.16 -5.91
C PRO A 150 24.22 -5.31 -7.34
N GLU A 151 25.14 -5.49 -8.31
CA GLU A 151 24.79 -5.61 -9.73
C GLU A 151 23.80 -6.75 -9.99
N SER A 152 23.99 -7.89 -9.30
CA SER A 152 23.13 -9.07 -9.39
C SER A 152 21.69 -8.82 -8.94
N ALA A 153 21.44 -7.76 -8.17
CA ALA A 153 20.12 -7.42 -7.65
C ALA A 153 19.41 -6.33 -8.48
N ARG A 154 20.11 -5.62 -9.38
CA ARG A 154 19.57 -4.45 -10.08
C ARG A 154 18.31 -4.75 -10.88
N GLN A 155 18.30 -5.87 -11.60
CA GLN A 155 17.21 -6.28 -12.48
C GLN A 155 16.10 -7.06 -11.79
N LEU A 156 16.18 -7.26 -10.47
CA LEU A 156 15.14 -7.93 -9.71
C LEU A 156 13.83 -7.14 -9.82
N LEU A 157 12.76 -7.77 -10.33
CA LEU A 157 11.43 -7.16 -10.35
C LEU A 157 10.82 -7.18 -8.96
N VAL A 158 10.39 -6.01 -8.49
CA VAL A 158 9.78 -5.80 -7.19
C VAL A 158 8.49 -4.99 -7.32
N PRO A 159 7.55 -5.13 -6.36
CA PRO A 159 6.44 -4.20 -6.27
C PRO A 159 6.97 -2.77 -6.10
N ARG A 160 6.32 -1.84 -6.79
CA ARG A 160 6.68 -0.42 -6.72
C ARG A 160 6.42 0.18 -5.32
N LEU A 161 7.19 1.17 -4.89
CA LEU A 161 6.99 1.91 -3.63
C LEU A 161 7.03 1.01 -2.38
N ILE A 162 8.02 0.13 -2.30
CA ILE A 162 8.31 -0.67 -1.11
C ILE A 162 9.37 -0.03 -0.21
N LEU A 163 10.29 0.78 -0.77
CA LEU A 163 11.34 1.45 0.01
C LEU A 163 10.88 2.80 0.56
N GLN A 164 10.20 3.61 -0.26
CA GLN A 164 9.76 4.96 0.13
C GLN A 164 8.97 4.97 1.45
N PRO A 165 7.96 4.11 1.67
CA PRO A 165 7.18 4.23 2.90
C PRO A 165 7.97 3.84 4.16
N ILE A 166 9.01 3.01 4.02
CA ILE A 166 9.90 2.65 5.12
C ILE A 166 10.75 3.87 5.51
N ILE A 167 11.29 4.56 4.50
CA ILE A 167 12.03 5.81 4.68
C ILE A 167 11.13 6.91 5.26
N GLU A 168 9.90 7.04 4.76
CA GLU A 168 8.87 7.94 5.28
C GLU A 168 8.63 7.73 6.77
N ASN A 169 8.53 6.47 7.20
CA ASN A 169 8.33 6.15 8.61
C ASN A 169 9.52 6.59 9.47
N ALA A 170 10.75 6.43 9.00
CA ALA A 170 11.93 6.94 9.70
C ALA A 170 11.89 8.47 9.84
N TYR A 171 11.60 9.21 8.76
CA TYR A 171 11.50 10.67 8.83
C TYR A 171 10.36 11.15 9.74
N LYS A 172 9.19 10.54 9.64
CA LYS A 172 7.99 10.92 10.40
C LYS A 172 8.11 10.59 11.89
N TYR A 173 8.49 9.36 12.23
CA TYR A 173 8.43 8.90 13.62
C TYR A 173 9.73 9.10 14.38
N THR A 174 10.87 9.11 13.68
CA THR A 174 12.19 9.29 14.30
C THR A 174 12.68 10.73 14.16
N PHE A 175 12.75 11.27 12.95
CA PHE A 175 13.49 12.53 12.73
C PHE A 175 12.66 13.79 12.97
N GLU A 176 11.32 13.76 12.84
CA GLU A 176 10.45 14.90 13.15
C GLU A 176 10.62 15.42 14.58
N ARG A 177 10.93 14.52 15.53
CA ARG A 177 11.12 14.85 16.96
C ARG A 177 12.57 15.17 17.33
N LYS A 178 13.54 14.89 16.46
CA LYS A 178 14.96 15.10 16.73
C LYS A 178 15.43 16.47 16.26
N ILE A 179 16.11 17.18 17.17
CA ILE A 179 16.66 18.51 16.90
C ILE A 179 17.98 18.41 16.10
N ALA A 180 18.77 17.35 16.31
CA ALA A 180 20.01 17.05 15.56
C ALA A 180 20.44 15.58 15.75
N GLY A 181 21.41 15.12 14.94
CA GLY A 181 22.06 13.82 15.12
C GLY A 181 21.26 12.61 14.64
N GLY A 182 20.25 12.82 13.79
CA GLY A 182 19.56 11.73 13.12
C GLY A 182 20.53 10.96 12.22
N ARG A 183 20.39 9.64 12.15
CA ARG A 183 21.12 8.79 11.21
C ARG A 183 20.16 7.83 10.55
N LEU A 184 20.24 7.74 9.23
CA LEU A 184 19.54 6.77 8.40
C LEU A 184 20.62 5.97 7.65
N SER A 185 20.60 4.65 7.77
CA SER A 185 21.49 3.77 6.99
C SER A 185 20.66 2.84 6.13
N MET A 186 21.05 2.66 4.87
CA MET A 186 20.50 1.65 3.96
C MET A 186 21.63 0.78 3.44
N ARG A 187 21.60 -0.51 3.74
CA ARG A 187 22.58 -1.48 3.28
C ARG A 187 21.93 -2.60 2.48
N PHE A 188 22.69 -3.17 1.56
CA PHE A 188 22.27 -4.25 0.69
C PHE A 188 23.18 -5.45 0.92
N GLU A 189 22.58 -6.61 1.15
CA GLU A 189 23.28 -7.88 1.30
C GLU A 189 22.71 -8.83 0.25
N ALA A 190 23.54 -9.30 -0.69
CA ALA A 190 23.16 -10.30 -1.66
C ALA A 190 23.97 -11.58 -1.38
N SER A 191 23.27 -12.68 -1.10
CA SER A 191 23.91 -13.98 -0.89
C SER A 191 23.77 -14.83 -2.14
N ALA A 192 24.89 -15.15 -2.78
CA ALA A 192 24.93 -16.13 -3.86
C ALA A 192 24.64 -17.56 -3.37
N GLU A 193 24.90 -17.82 -2.08
CA GLU A 193 24.74 -19.15 -1.45
C GLU A 193 23.29 -19.41 -1.01
N GLU A 194 22.54 -18.38 -0.64
CA GLU A 194 21.12 -18.48 -0.25
C GLU A 194 20.17 -18.27 -1.46
N GLU A 195 20.35 -19.03 -2.54
CA GLU A 195 19.47 -18.98 -3.73
C GLU A 195 19.31 -17.58 -4.37
N GLY A 196 20.28 -16.68 -4.20
CA GLY A 196 20.21 -15.31 -4.73
C GLY A 196 19.29 -14.39 -3.93
N LEU A 197 18.99 -14.70 -2.67
CA LEU A 197 18.26 -13.79 -1.78
C LEU A 197 18.98 -12.44 -1.66
N VAL A 198 18.18 -11.38 -1.78
CA VAL A 198 18.61 -9.99 -1.55
C VAL A 198 17.97 -9.51 -0.26
N ARG A 199 18.78 -9.06 0.69
CA ARG A 199 18.34 -8.39 1.91
C ARG A 199 18.67 -6.91 1.83
N ILE A 200 17.69 -6.08 2.18
CA ILE A 200 17.84 -4.63 2.28
C ILE A 200 17.60 -4.27 3.75
N LEU A 201 18.61 -3.69 4.39
CA LEU A 201 18.57 -3.29 5.79
C LEU A 201 18.43 -1.78 5.85
N ILE A 202 17.32 -1.29 6.40
CA ILE A 202 17.09 0.14 6.63
C ILE A 202 17.07 0.38 8.14
N GLU A 203 18.04 1.14 8.62
CA GLU A 203 18.25 1.42 10.05
C GLU A 203 18.09 2.91 10.33
N ASP A 204 17.36 3.25 11.39
CA ASP A 204 17.33 4.61 11.93
C ASP A 204 17.88 4.69 13.35
N SER A 205 18.25 5.90 13.77
CA SER A 205 18.79 6.18 15.11
C SER A 205 17.74 6.62 16.14
N GLY A 206 16.47 6.24 15.98
CA GLY A 206 15.40 6.61 16.90
C GLY A 206 15.51 6.00 18.28
N ASP A 207 14.71 6.51 19.20
CA ASP A 207 14.64 6.10 20.60
C ASP A 207 13.20 5.87 21.07
N THR A 208 12.25 5.89 20.15
CA THR A 208 10.81 5.89 20.44
C THR A 208 10.22 4.50 20.63
N LEU A 209 10.86 3.46 20.09
CA LEU A 209 10.38 2.08 20.15
C LEU A 209 11.23 1.27 21.13
N ASP A 210 10.60 0.61 22.09
CA ASP A 210 11.21 -0.43 22.91
C ASP A 210 11.14 -1.80 22.22
N ASP A 211 11.81 -2.81 22.77
CA ASP A 211 11.88 -4.13 22.14
C ASP A 211 10.51 -4.82 22.12
N ALA A 212 9.66 -4.56 23.12
CA ALA A 212 8.29 -5.07 23.17
C ALA A 212 7.42 -4.52 22.03
N ALA A 213 7.56 -3.24 21.69
CA ALA A 213 6.88 -2.64 20.55
C ALA A 213 7.37 -3.21 19.22
N ILE A 214 8.68 -3.49 19.09
CA ILE A 214 9.24 -4.15 17.89
C ILE A 214 8.70 -5.57 17.73
N GLU A 215 8.61 -6.34 18.83
CA GLU A 215 7.99 -7.66 18.82
C GLU A 215 6.50 -7.60 18.45
N GLU A 216 5.76 -6.61 18.94
CA GLU A 216 4.37 -6.38 18.53
C GLU A 216 4.26 -6.08 17.03
N LEU A 217 5.15 -5.25 16.48
CA LEU A 217 5.19 -5.00 15.02
C LEU A 217 5.41 -6.30 14.24
N ASN A 218 6.32 -7.17 14.69
CA ASN A 218 6.53 -8.47 14.06
C ASN A 218 5.31 -9.40 14.18
N ARG A 219 4.63 -9.41 15.34
CA ARG A 219 3.38 -10.18 15.51
C ARG A 219 2.30 -9.70 14.55
N ARG A 220 2.18 -8.39 14.32
CA ARG A 220 1.24 -7.83 13.35
C ARG A 220 1.53 -8.23 11.90
N LEU A 221 2.78 -8.52 11.54
CA LEU A 221 3.11 -9.07 10.21
C LEU A 221 2.58 -10.50 10.01
N ALA A 222 2.39 -11.26 11.10
CA ALA A 222 1.94 -12.65 11.06
C ALA A 222 0.41 -12.80 11.01
N ILE A 223 -0.35 -11.74 11.34
CA ILE A 223 -1.82 -11.76 11.36
C ILE A 223 -2.38 -11.56 9.94
N SER A 224 -3.42 -12.33 9.58
CA SER A 224 -4.12 -12.19 8.30
C SER A 224 -4.83 -10.82 8.17
N PRO A 225 -4.92 -10.25 6.96
CA PRO A 225 -5.43 -8.90 6.71
C PRO A 225 -6.88 -8.65 7.14
N ASP A 226 -7.73 -9.68 7.19
CA ASP A 226 -9.16 -9.53 7.50
C ASP A 226 -9.44 -9.08 8.95
N ASP A 227 -8.48 -9.25 9.87
CA ASP A 227 -8.64 -8.88 11.29
C ASP A 227 -8.04 -7.51 11.65
N ALA A 228 -7.33 -6.84 10.73
CA ALA A 228 -6.62 -5.60 11.02
C ALA A 228 -7.40 -4.37 10.50
N ALA A 229 -8.30 -3.83 11.32
CA ALA A 229 -9.07 -2.61 11.03
C ALA A 229 -8.19 -1.35 10.77
N GLU A 230 -6.90 -1.38 11.14
CA GLU A 230 -5.88 -0.39 10.79
C GLU A 230 -4.55 -1.08 10.44
N SER A 231 -4.42 -1.54 9.20
CA SER A 231 -3.13 -1.98 8.67
C SER A 231 -2.20 -0.78 8.47
N THR A 232 -1.01 -0.81 9.09
CA THR A 232 0.01 0.24 8.87
C THR A 232 0.59 0.14 7.47
N GLY A 233 1.20 1.22 6.97
CA GLY A 233 1.88 1.22 5.67
C GLY A 233 2.91 0.09 5.51
N LEU A 234 3.58 -0.29 6.60
CA LEU A 234 4.57 -1.37 6.62
C LEU A 234 3.93 -2.76 6.49
N VAL A 235 2.80 -3.03 7.14
CA VAL A 235 2.07 -4.31 7.02
C VAL A 235 1.61 -4.50 5.57
N ASN A 236 1.09 -3.45 4.93
CA ASN A 236 0.70 -3.51 3.53
C ASN A 236 1.90 -3.81 2.60
N ILE A 237 3.08 -3.26 2.87
CA ILE A 237 4.30 -3.55 2.10
C ILE A 237 4.71 -5.01 2.26
N HIS A 238 4.75 -5.53 3.50
CA HIS A 238 5.05 -6.94 3.76
C HIS A 238 4.14 -7.86 2.95
N GLN A 239 2.83 -7.58 2.93
CA GLN A 239 1.86 -8.36 2.17
C GLN A 239 2.08 -8.25 0.66
N ARG A 240 2.29 -7.05 0.12
CA ARG A 240 2.57 -6.84 -1.31
C ARG A 240 3.80 -7.61 -1.77
N ILE A 241 4.86 -7.60 -0.97
CA ILE A 241 6.09 -8.36 -1.24
C ILE A 241 5.79 -9.86 -1.24
N ARG A 242 5.07 -10.37 -0.24
CA ARG A 242 4.72 -11.80 -0.15
C ARG A 242 3.82 -12.30 -1.26
N ILE A 243 2.84 -11.49 -1.68
CA ILE A 243 1.95 -11.82 -2.79
C ILE A 243 2.76 -11.96 -4.08
N ARG A 244 3.73 -11.07 -4.30
CA ARG A 244 4.50 -11.04 -5.55
C ARG A 244 5.65 -12.04 -5.60
N LEU A 245 6.44 -12.15 -4.52
CA LEU A 245 7.70 -12.89 -4.51
C LEU A 245 7.63 -14.19 -3.69
N GLY A 246 6.49 -14.47 -3.05
CA GLY A 246 6.31 -15.66 -2.21
C GLY A 246 7.20 -15.66 -0.96
N ALA A 247 7.06 -16.72 -0.15
CA ALA A 247 7.97 -16.95 0.98
C ALA A 247 9.37 -17.38 0.47
N PRO A 248 10.47 -16.92 1.10
CA PRO A 248 10.55 -16.21 2.38
C PRO A 248 10.57 -14.67 2.27
N SER A 249 10.13 -14.09 1.14
CA SER A 249 10.16 -12.63 0.94
C SER A 249 9.23 -11.90 1.89
N GLY A 250 9.59 -10.70 2.33
CA GLY A 250 8.77 -9.88 3.22
C GLY A 250 9.60 -8.93 4.09
N LEU A 251 8.92 -8.32 5.06
CA LEU A 251 9.55 -7.50 6.10
C LEU A 251 9.82 -8.30 7.37
N ARG A 252 10.87 -7.90 8.09
CA ARG A 252 11.14 -8.24 9.50
C ARG A 252 11.62 -6.97 10.23
N PHE A 253 11.21 -6.81 11.48
CA PHE A 253 11.66 -5.71 12.32
C PHE A 253 12.66 -6.19 13.37
N GLY A 254 13.65 -5.36 13.66
CA GLY A 254 14.64 -5.62 14.71
C GLY A 254 15.12 -4.33 15.37
N ARG A 255 15.94 -4.49 16.41
CA ARG A 255 16.66 -3.37 17.01
C ARG A 255 17.83 -2.98 16.11
N SER A 256 17.88 -1.72 15.71
CA SER A 256 18.99 -1.17 14.92
C SER A 256 20.25 -1.04 15.77
N SER A 257 21.41 -1.24 15.14
CA SER A 257 22.72 -0.94 15.75
C SER A 257 22.90 0.54 16.08
N LEU A 258 22.10 1.42 15.47
CA LEU A 258 22.03 2.86 15.75
C LEU A 258 21.10 3.21 16.93
N GLY A 259 20.47 2.21 17.56
CA GLY A 259 19.56 2.36 18.70
C GLY A 259 18.07 2.35 18.36
N GLY A 260 17.71 2.68 17.11
CA GLY A 260 16.32 2.78 16.65
C GLY A 260 15.75 1.49 16.07
N LEU A 261 14.99 1.62 14.99
CA LEU A 261 14.37 0.50 14.29
C LEU A 261 15.27 0.02 13.14
N LEU A 262 15.42 -1.30 13.03
CA LEU A 262 15.89 -1.98 11.82
C LEU A 262 14.66 -2.53 11.09
N VAL A 263 14.50 -2.17 9.83
CA VAL A 263 13.56 -2.79 8.91
C VAL A 263 14.36 -3.58 7.89
N GLU A 264 14.23 -4.90 7.94
CA GLU A 264 14.85 -5.82 7.00
C GLU A 264 13.83 -6.25 5.95
N LEU A 265 14.11 -5.97 4.68
CA LEU A 265 13.37 -6.48 3.54
C LEU A 265 14.13 -7.67 2.99
N THR A 266 13.50 -8.84 2.95
CA THR A 266 14.01 -10.00 2.21
C THR A 266 13.27 -10.13 0.90
N LEU A 267 14.02 -10.23 -0.20
CA LEU A 267 13.49 -10.37 -1.55
C LEU A 267 14.09 -11.62 -2.19
N LYS A 268 13.22 -12.57 -2.55
CA LYS A 268 13.60 -13.75 -3.33
C LYS A 268 13.37 -13.50 -4.81
N PRO A 269 14.40 -13.63 -5.66
CA PRO A 269 14.20 -13.63 -7.11
C PRO A 269 13.23 -14.73 -7.51
N THR A 270 12.19 -14.39 -8.26
CA THR A 270 11.36 -15.38 -8.93
C THR A 270 12.19 -16.04 -10.02
N LYS A 271 12.47 -17.35 -9.88
CA LYS A 271 13.04 -18.15 -10.96
C LYS A 271 12.04 -18.15 -12.13
N GLY A 272 12.33 -17.44 -13.22
CA GLY A 272 11.64 -17.69 -14.50
C GLY A 272 10.99 -16.52 -15.25
N GLU A 273 11.45 -15.27 -15.10
CA GLU A 273 11.17 -14.25 -16.11
C GLU A 273 12.49 -13.63 -16.56
N GLU A 274 13.16 -14.33 -17.49
CA GLU A 274 14.13 -13.66 -18.35
C GLU A 274 13.39 -12.54 -19.09
N PRO A 275 13.85 -11.29 -19.01
CA PRO A 275 13.31 -10.24 -19.87
C PRO A 275 13.63 -10.65 -21.32
N SER A 276 12.58 -10.92 -22.10
CA SER A 276 12.66 -11.04 -23.56
C SER A 276 13.05 -9.70 -24.19
#